data_AF-A0A7X3Y9M4-F1
#
_entry.id   AF-A0A7X3Y9M4-F1
#
_cell.length_a   1.000
_cell.length_b   1.000
_cell.length_c   1.000
_cell.angle_alpha   90.00
_cell.angle_beta   90.00
_cell.angle_gamma   90.00
#
_symmetry.space_group_name_H-M   'P 1'
#
loop_
_entity.id
_entity.type
_entity.pdbx_description
1 polymer ?
#
loop_
_entity_poly.entity_id
_entity_poly.type
_entity_poly.pdbx_seq_one_letter_code
_entity_poly.pdbx_strand_id
1 'polypeptide(L)'
;MKTTTAPRLATLGAAALALAAPAFASAADLVVRVEGVRSADGDIRVAVHRRADGVDFPDSAGIVKAAMRPAAEAGDLVFAGLAPGEYAIAAFHDEDRDGDLDTNLLGMPTEGYGFSNEARGAFGPP
;
A
#
# COMPACT_ATOMS: atom_id res chain seq x y z
N MET A 1 -0.79 26.79 -77.49
CA MET A 1 -0.02 26.41 -76.27
C MET A 1 -0.74 27.06 -75.09
N LYS A 2 -1.55 26.32 -74.29
CA LYS A 2 -1.17 25.63 -73.03
C LYS A 2 -0.27 26.54 -72.18
N THR A 3 -0.65 26.98 -70.97
CA THR A 3 -1.05 26.14 -69.82
C THR A 3 -1.93 26.88 -68.80
N THR A 4 -2.92 26.16 -68.30
CA THR A 4 -3.76 26.43 -67.12
C THR A 4 -2.94 26.39 -65.83
N THR A 5 -3.17 27.34 -64.91
CA THR A 5 -2.62 27.34 -63.54
C THR A 5 -3.77 27.21 -62.54
N ALA A 6 -3.78 26.12 -61.76
CA ALA A 6 -4.76 25.82 -60.73
C ALA A 6 -4.46 26.56 -59.41
N PRO A 7 -5.46 26.89 -58.58
CA PRO A 7 -5.25 27.51 -57.28
C PRO A 7 -4.81 26.44 -56.25
N ARG A 8 -3.83 26.78 -55.42
CA ARG A 8 -3.41 25.95 -54.28
C ARG A 8 -4.21 26.35 -53.05
N LEU A 9 -5.08 25.46 -52.57
CA LEU A 9 -5.73 25.59 -51.26
C LEU A 9 -4.65 25.47 -50.18
N ALA A 10 -4.47 26.53 -49.39
CA ALA A 10 -3.67 26.49 -48.17
C ALA A 10 -4.52 25.91 -47.04
N THR A 11 -4.17 24.72 -46.57
CA THR A 11 -4.84 24.06 -45.44
C THR A 11 -4.44 24.78 -44.15
N LEU A 12 -5.38 25.46 -43.50
CA LEU A 12 -5.22 25.99 -42.14
C LEU A 12 -5.15 24.81 -41.16
N GLY A 13 -3.97 24.57 -40.59
CA GLY A 13 -3.80 23.59 -39.50
C GLY A 13 -4.46 24.10 -38.23
N ALA A 14 -5.55 23.47 -37.80
CA ALA A 14 -6.14 23.72 -36.48
C ALA A 14 -5.24 23.12 -35.40
N ALA A 15 -4.57 23.96 -34.61
CA ALA A 15 -3.88 23.54 -33.40
C ALA A 15 -4.93 23.19 -32.34
N ALA A 16 -5.14 21.90 -32.08
CA ALA A 16 -5.97 21.44 -30.98
C ALA A 16 -5.22 21.69 -29.66
N LEU A 17 -5.62 22.73 -28.93
CA LEU A 17 -5.14 23.00 -27.57
C LEU A 17 -5.78 21.97 -26.64
N ALA A 18 -5.05 20.90 -26.31
CA ALA A 18 -5.49 19.93 -25.32
C ALA A 18 -5.51 20.61 -23.94
N LEU A 19 -6.71 20.92 -23.41
CA LEU A 19 -6.86 21.29 -22.01
C LEU A 19 -6.54 20.06 -21.15
N ALA A 20 -5.35 20.05 -20.55
CA ALA A 20 -5.05 19.14 -19.46
C ALA A 20 -5.91 19.56 -18.25
N ALA A 21 -6.96 18.80 -17.96
CA ALA A 21 -7.70 18.97 -16.72
C ALA A 21 -6.79 18.55 -15.54
N PRO A 22 -6.78 19.29 -14.42
CA PRO A 22 -6.02 18.88 -13.25
C PRO A 22 -6.57 17.56 -12.71
N ALA A 23 -5.70 16.56 -12.57
CA ALA A 23 -6.03 15.33 -11.88
C ALA A 23 -6.10 15.63 -10.37
N PHE A 24 -7.31 15.65 -9.81
CA PHE A 24 -7.48 15.74 -8.36
C PHE A 24 -7.13 14.39 -7.74
N ALA A 25 -5.92 14.28 -7.17
CA ALA A 25 -5.57 13.15 -6.32
C ALA A 25 -6.30 13.30 -4.98
N SER A 26 -7.34 12.49 -4.75
CA SER A 26 -8.04 12.45 -3.46
C SER A 26 -7.38 11.43 -2.54
N ALA A 27 -7.11 11.82 -1.30
CA ALA A 27 -6.80 10.86 -0.26
C ALA A 27 -8.04 10.00 0.05
N ALA A 28 -7.82 8.78 0.52
CA ALA A 28 -8.88 7.83 0.89
C ALA A 28 -8.52 7.07 2.17
N ASP A 29 -9.52 6.48 2.80
CA ASP A 29 -9.34 5.68 4.01
C ASP A 29 -9.15 4.21 3.64
N LEU A 30 -8.21 3.55 4.31
CA LEU A 30 -8.03 2.11 4.25
C LEU A 30 -8.53 1.47 5.53
N VAL A 31 -9.44 0.50 5.42
CA VAL A 31 -9.89 -0.31 6.55
C VAL A 31 -9.19 -1.66 6.48
N VAL A 32 -8.45 -2.01 7.52
CA VAL A 32 -7.84 -3.33 7.68
C VAL A 32 -8.62 -4.08 8.76
N ARG A 33 -9.30 -5.16 8.39
CA ARG A 33 -9.96 -6.06 9.32
C ARG A 33 -9.01 -7.17 9.73
N VAL A 34 -8.81 -7.35 11.03
CA VAL A 34 -8.03 -8.47 11.59
C VAL A 34 -9.00 -9.49 12.16
N GLU A 35 -8.83 -10.75 11.75
CA GLU A 35 -9.63 -11.90 12.19
C GLU A 35 -8.70 -13.07 12.54
N GLY A 36 -9.24 -14.10 13.22
CA GLY A 36 -8.50 -15.33 13.50
C GLY A 36 -7.37 -15.19 14.51
N VAL A 37 -7.42 -14.16 15.37
CA VAL A 37 -6.45 -13.97 16.45
C VAL A 37 -6.53 -15.14 17.43
N ARG A 38 -5.38 -15.75 17.76
CA ARG A 38 -5.31 -17.05 18.45
C ARG A 38 -5.59 -16.97 19.96
N SER A 39 -5.36 -15.81 20.56
CA SER A 39 -5.56 -15.53 21.98
C SER A 39 -6.02 -14.08 22.17
N ALA A 40 -6.56 -13.75 23.35
CA ALA A 40 -6.92 -12.37 23.69
C ALA A 40 -5.76 -11.60 24.34
N ASP A 41 -4.59 -12.23 24.46
CA ASP A 41 -3.41 -11.69 25.11
C ASP A 41 -2.69 -10.69 24.21
N GLY A 42 -2.00 -9.73 24.81
CA GLY A 42 -1.20 -8.77 24.06
C GLY A 42 -1.99 -7.84 23.14
N ASP A 43 -1.34 -7.45 22.05
CA ASP A 43 -1.77 -6.44 21.10
C ASP A 43 -1.61 -6.93 19.65
N ILE A 44 -2.50 -6.49 18.79
CA ILE A 44 -2.36 -6.60 17.34
C ILE A 44 -1.72 -5.32 16.82
N ARG A 45 -0.62 -5.48 16.09
CA ARG A 45 0.10 -4.40 15.43
C ARG A 45 -0.12 -4.51 13.93
N VAL A 46 -0.45 -3.39 13.29
CA VAL A 46 -0.68 -3.32 11.85
C VAL A 46 0.08 -2.13 11.27
N ALA A 47 0.92 -2.39 10.29
CA ALA A 47 1.70 -1.39 9.56
C ALA A 47 1.25 -1.32 8.09
N VAL A 48 1.07 -0.09 7.61
CA VAL A 48 0.82 0.22 6.21
C VAL A 48 2.12 0.71 5.60
N HIS A 49 2.68 -0.08 4.71
CA HIS A 49 3.89 0.25 3.96
C HIS A 49 3.51 0.83 2.61
N ARG A 50 4.19 1.90 2.20
CA ARG A 50 4.10 2.42 0.83
C ARG A 50 5.32 1.95 0.05
N ARG A 51 5.11 1.54 -1.20
CA ARG A 51 6.22 1.21 -2.09
C ARG A 51 7.15 2.42 -2.25
N ALA A 52 8.44 2.22 -1.99
CA ALA A 52 9.48 3.21 -2.15
C ALA A 52 10.72 2.56 -2.79
N ASP A 53 11.44 3.31 -3.62
CA ASP A 53 12.62 2.79 -4.30
C ASP A 53 13.73 2.46 -3.29
N GLY A 54 14.27 1.25 -3.39
CA GLY A 54 15.34 0.77 -2.50
C GLY A 54 14.89 0.41 -1.08
N VAL A 55 13.58 0.33 -0.82
CA VAL A 55 13.03 -0.12 0.46
C VAL A 55 12.28 -1.42 0.23
N ASP A 56 12.80 -2.51 0.80
CA ASP A 56 12.17 -3.81 0.75
C ASP A 56 11.01 -3.89 1.75
N PHE A 57 10.00 -4.69 1.44
CA PHE A 57 8.92 -4.97 2.38
C PHE A 57 9.28 -6.17 3.26
N PRO A 58 8.94 -6.19 4.57
CA PRO A 58 8.25 -5.17 5.37
C PRO A 58 9.22 -4.29 6.18
N ASP A 59 10.20 -3.63 5.56
CA ASP A 59 11.11 -2.72 6.27
C ASP A 59 10.37 -1.51 6.87
N SER A 60 10.72 -1.17 8.11
CA SER A 60 10.21 -0.01 8.85
C SER A 60 10.31 1.31 8.09
N ALA A 61 11.33 1.49 7.23
CA ALA A 61 11.52 2.68 6.40
C ALA A 61 10.37 2.90 5.40
N GLY A 62 9.63 1.84 5.07
CA GLY A 62 8.46 1.91 4.18
C GLY A 62 7.16 2.26 4.90
N ILE A 63 7.13 2.27 6.24
CA ILE A 63 5.91 2.51 7.02
C ILE A 63 5.46 3.95 6.86
N VAL A 64 4.23 4.14 6.38
CA VAL A 64 3.59 5.46 6.31
C VAL A 64 2.52 5.68 7.37
N LYS A 65 1.95 4.59 7.89
CA LYS A 65 1.01 4.58 9.02
C LYS A 65 1.13 3.26 9.77
N ALA A 66 0.92 3.31 11.08
CA ALA A 66 0.83 2.12 11.92
C ALA A 66 -0.29 2.31 12.94
N ALA A 67 -0.88 1.21 13.39
CA ALA A 67 -1.88 1.18 14.43
C ALA A 67 -1.69 -0.05 15.31
N MET A 68 -2.17 0.06 16.54
CA MET A 68 -2.16 -1.01 17.52
C MET A 68 -3.56 -1.12 18.14
N ARG A 69 -3.97 -2.35 18.48
CA ARG A 69 -5.21 -2.61 19.18
C ARG A 69 -5.06 -3.81 20.11
N PRO A 70 -5.64 -3.82 21.32
CA PRO A 70 -5.69 -5.02 22.14
C PRO A 70 -6.22 -6.22 21.36
N ALA A 71 -5.58 -7.38 21.48
CA ALA A 71 -6.00 -8.60 20.79
C ALA A 71 -7.43 -9.03 21.16
N ALA A 72 -7.84 -8.78 22.42
CA ALA A 72 -9.20 -8.96 22.90
C ALA A 72 -10.26 -8.15 22.13
N GLU A 73 -9.86 -7.10 21.42
CA GLU A 73 -10.73 -6.19 20.67
C GLU A 73 -10.49 -6.26 19.16
N ALA A 74 -9.91 -7.36 18.66
CA ALA A 74 -9.62 -7.56 17.23
C ALA A 74 -10.81 -7.21 16.33
N GLY A 75 -10.51 -6.62 15.16
CA GLY A 75 -11.53 -6.14 14.22
C GLY A 75 -10.99 -5.09 13.26
N ASP A 76 -11.79 -4.06 12.96
CA ASP A 76 -11.46 -3.05 11.95
C ASP A 76 -10.54 -1.95 12.47
N LEU A 77 -9.36 -1.79 11.86
CA LEU A 77 -8.48 -0.64 12.04
C LEU A 77 -8.60 0.28 10.82
N VAL A 78 -8.83 1.57 11.06
CA VAL A 78 -9.01 2.57 10.00
C VAL A 78 -7.77 3.45 9.87
N PHE A 79 -7.19 3.44 8.68
CA PHE A 79 -6.06 4.27 8.27
C PHE A 79 -6.54 5.37 7.34
N ALA A 80 -6.92 6.50 7.93
CA ALA A 80 -7.55 7.59 7.19
C ALA A 80 -6.58 8.40 6.31
N GLY A 81 -7.06 8.99 5.22
CA GLY A 81 -6.32 10.00 4.46
C GLY A 81 -5.00 9.52 3.83
N LEU A 82 -4.97 8.28 3.34
CA LEU A 82 -3.87 7.78 2.52
C LEU A 82 -3.95 8.42 1.13
N ALA A 83 -2.87 9.06 0.70
CA ALA A 83 -2.77 9.55 -0.68
C ALA A 83 -2.85 8.37 -1.69
N PRO A 84 -3.25 8.60 -2.94
CA PRO A 84 -3.23 7.56 -3.96
C PRO A 84 -1.84 6.89 -4.08
N GLY A 85 -1.80 5.56 -4.23
CA GLY A 85 -0.56 4.81 -4.36
C GLY A 85 -0.68 3.31 -4.10
N GLU A 86 0.45 2.62 -4.23
CA GLU A 86 0.60 1.20 -3.92
C GLU A 86 1.01 1.01 -2.47
N TYR A 87 0.31 0.12 -1.78
CA TYR A 87 0.50 -0.16 -0.36
C TYR A 87 0.57 -1.66 -0.11
N ALA A 88 1.34 -2.03 0.91
CA ALA A 88 1.39 -3.38 1.46
C ALA A 88 1.10 -3.34 2.96
N ILE A 89 0.46 -4.37 3.48
CA ILE A 89 0.07 -4.46 4.89
C ILE A 89 0.88 -5.57 5.55
N ALA A 90 1.50 -5.26 6.68
CA ALA A 90 2.08 -6.23 7.59
C ALA A 90 1.32 -6.15 8.92
N ALA A 91 0.97 -7.30 9.47
CA ALA A 91 0.35 -7.39 10.78
C ALA A 91 0.99 -8.50 11.59
N PHE A 92 1.11 -8.29 12.90
CA PHE A 92 1.49 -9.34 13.82
C PHE A 92 0.79 -9.19 15.18
N HIS A 93 0.72 -10.30 15.88
CA HIS A 93 0.14 -10.44 17.21
C HIS A 93 1.28 -10.50 18.22
N ASP A 94 1.50 -9.36 18.88
CA ASP A 94 2.48 -9.18 19.95
C ASP A 94 1.83 -9.61 21.27
N GLU A 95 1.98 -10.88 21.64
CA GLU A 95 1.29 -11.49 22.78
C GLU A 95 1.85 -11.03 24.13
N ASP A 96 3.15 -10.73 24.19
CA ASP A 96 3.87 -10.39 25.41
C ASP A 96 4.09 -8.89 25.62
N ARG A 97 3.80 -8.07 24.59
CA ARG A 97 3.86 -6.60 24.56
C ARG A 97 5.26 -6.03 24.51
N ASP A 98 6.22 -6.74 23.94
CA ASP A 98 7.58 -6.23 23.78
C ASP A 98 7.74 -5.29 22.57
N GLY A 99 6.79 -5.35 21.63
CA GLY A 99 6.76 -4.50 20.44
C GLY A 99 7.35 -5.11 19.18
N ASP A 100 7.88 -6.32 19.27
CA ASP A 100 8.52 -7.05 18.20
C ASP A 100 7.74 -8.33 17.86
N LEU A 101 7.97 -8.86 16.65
CA LEU A 101 7.43 -10.16 16.29
C LEU A 101 8.39 -11.22 16.84
N ASP A 102 7.91 -12.01 17.79
CA ASP A 102 8.72 -13.06 18.38
C ASP A 102 9.16 -14.10 17.35
N THR A 103 10.42 -14.51 17.44
CA THR A 103 11.01 -15.53 16.58
C THR A 103 11.79 -16.58 17.37
N ASN A 104 11.82 -17.81 16.87
CA ASN A 104 12.66 -18.86 17.45
C ASN A 104 14.13 -18.72 17.00
N LEU A 105 15.01 -19.63 17.46
CA LEU A 105 16.45 -19.61 17.14
C LEU A 105 16.78 -19.73 15.64
N LEU A 106 15.83 -20.13 14.80
CA LEU A 106 15.97 -20.19 13.35
C LEU A 106 15.38 -18.96 12.65
N GLY A 107 14.92 -17.96 13.40
CA GLY A 107 14.29 -16.75 12.88
C GLY A 107 12.87 -16.94 12.37
N MET A 108 12.21 -18.06 12.68
CA MET A 108 10.82 -18.29 12.28
C MET A 108 9.87 -17.67 13.32
N PRO A 109 8.82 -16.94 12.88
CA PRO A 109 7.83 -16.37 13.78
C PRO A 109 7.18 -17.43 14.68
N THR A 110 7.08 -17.12 15.98
CA THR A 110 6.36 -17.95 16.96
C THR A 110 5.00 -17.40 17.34
N GLU A 111 4.69 -16.19 16.90
CA GLU A 111 3.40 -15.53 17.04
C GLU A 111 2.61 -15.47 15.73
N GLY A 112 1.35 -15.03 15.83
CA GLY A 112 0.51 -14.81 14.66
C GLY A 112 1.03 -13.63 13.84
N TYR A 113 1.18 -13.82 12.53
CA TYR A 113 1.53 -12.74 11.61
C TYR A 113 0.79 -12.91 10.29
N GLY A 114 0.73 -11.84 9.50
CA GLY A 114 0.07 -11.86 8.21
C GLY A 114 0.48 -10.68 7.33
N PHE A 115 0.35 -10.90 6.03
CA PHE A 115 0.64 -9.90 5.02
C PHE A 115 -0.55 -9.76 4.05
N SER A 116 -0.70 -8.59 3.46
CA SER A 116 -1.68 -8.39 2.37
C SER A 116 -1.45 -9.38 1.21
N ASN A 117 -2.51 -9.70 0.48
CA ASN A 117 -2.51 -10.69 -0.63
C ASN A 117 -2.11 -12.11 -0.22
N GLU A 118 -2.32 -12.48 1.05
CA GLU A 118 -1.96 -13.80 1.59
C GLU A 118 -0.50 -14.18 1.33
N ALA A 119 0.38 -13.17 1.22
CA ALA A 119 1.76 -13.38 0.86
C ALA A 119 2.46 -14.21 1.95
N ARG A 120 3.17 -15.26 1.53
CA ARG A 120 3.89 -16.17 2.41
C ARG A 120 5.34 -16.26 1.95
N GLY A 121 6.26 -15.82 2.80
CA GLY A 121 7.69 -16.06 2.58
C GLY A 121 8.01 -17.54 2.74
N ALA A 122 8.76 -18.12 1.81
CA ALA A 122 9.29 -19.48 1.95
C ALA A 122 10.53 -19.51 2.86
N PHE A 123 11.35 -18.46 2.80
CA PHE A 123 12.49 -18.18 3.68
C PHE A 123 12.68 -16.65 3.74
N GLY A 124 12.34 -16.01 4.86
CA GLY A 124 12.39 -14.55 5.02
C GLY A 124 11.09 -13.82 4.65
N PRO A 125 11.13 -12.48 4.54
CA PRO A 125 10.01 -11.65 4.11
C PRO A 125 9.31 -12.15 2.82
N PRO A 126 8.00 -11.90 2.66
CA PRO A 126 7.23 -12.35 1.49
C PRO A 126 7.58 -11.61 0.19
#